data_AF-A0A4R7FEF8-F1
#
_entry.id   AF-A0A4R7FEF8-F1
#
_cell.length_a   1.000
_cell.length_b   1.000
_cell.length_c   1.000
_cell.angle_alpha   90.00
_cell.angle_beta   90.00
_cell.angle_gamma   90.00
#
_symmetry.space_group_name_H-M   'P 1'
#
loop_
_entity.id
_entity.type
_entity.pdbx_description
1 polymer ?
#
loop_
_entity_poly.entity_id
_entity_poly.type
_entity_poly.pdbx_seq_one_letter_code
_entity_poly.pdbx_strand_id
1 'polypeptide(L)'
;MLGAQLVRLVEPVIKALEAQGEPDERCKSCAFRAGTVPNGCMQTMADAVKATLEQTPFLCHVDRLADGSHKACSGWLAAIWATGDKPPRQCPWEFSPPDEASQPEHVPERE
;
A
#
# COMPACT_ATOMS: atom_id res chain seq x y z
N MET A 1 6.80 3.31 -15.15
CA MET A 1 6.14 3.94 -13.98
C MET A 1 6.50 3.18 -12.71
N LEU A 2 6.63 3.87 -11.58
CA LEU A 2 7.08 3.29 -10.31
C LEU A 2 6.16 2.15 -9.83
N GLY A 3 4.84 2.34 -9.94
CA GLY A 3 3.86 1.31 -9.59
C GLY A 3 4.01 0.00 -10.34
N ALA A 4 4.39 0.03 -11.62
CA ALA A 4 4.65 -1.19 -12.38
C ALA A 4 5.89 -1.96 -11.87
N GLN A 5 6.89 -1.26 -11.32
CA GLN A 5 8.07 -1.91 -10.74
C GLN A 5 7.75 -2.56 -9.39
N LEU A 6 6.94 -1.91 -8.55
CA LEU A 6 6.44 -2.52 -7.32
C LEU A 6 5.58 -3.75 -7.61
N VAL A 7 4.67 -3.69 -8.60
CA VAL A 7 3.89 -4.85 -9.03
C VAL A 7 4.81 -5.99 -9.47
N ARG A 8 5.81 -5.70 -10.32
CA ARG A 8 6.80 -6.70 -10.77
C ARG A 8 7.54 -7.36 -9.59
N LEU A 9 7.80 -6.62 -8.52
CA LEU A 9 8.45 -7.12 -7.32
C LEU A 9 7.55 -8.07 -6.52
N VAL A 10 6.27 -7.73 -6.34
CA VAL A 10 5.37 -8.45 -5.41
C VAL A 10 4.62 -9.60 -6.06
N GLU A 11 4.30 -9.53 -7.36
CA GLU A 11 3.49 -10.54 -8.04
C GLU A 11 4.04 -11.97 -7.95
N PRO A 12 5.37 -12.22 -8.05
CA PRO A 12 5.91 -13.57 -7.85
C PRO A 12 5.65 -14.11 -6.43
N VAL A 13 5.73 -13.25 -5.41
CA VAL A 13 5.49 -13.63 -4.01
C VAL A 13 4.01 -13.96 -3.80
N ILE A 14 3.12 -13.11 -4.33
CA ILE A 14 1.67 -13.36 -4.25
C ILE A 14 1.31 -14.67 -4.93
N LYS A 15 1.80 -14.92 -6.15
CA LYS A 15 1.53 -16.17 -6.87
C LYS A 15 2.08 -17.40 -6.13
N ALA A 16 3.22 -17.27 -5.46
CA ALA A 16 3.79 -18.35 -4.67
C ALA A 16 2.94 -18.65 -3.42
N LEU A 17 2.35 -17.64 -2.80
CA LEU A 17 1.40 -17.78 -1.70
C LEU A 17 0.08 -18.42 -2.16
N GLU A 18 -0.47 -17.95 -3.28
CA GLU A 18 -1.68 -18.53 -3.88
C GLU A 18 -1.50 -20.01 -4.22
N ALA A 19 -0.33 -20.39 -4.74
CA ALA A 19 0.00 -21.78 -5.01
C ALA A 19 0.09 -22.66 -3.74
N GLN A 20 0.26 -22.06 -2.56
CA GLN A 20 0.26 -22.72 -1.25
C GLN A 20 -1.12 -22.72 -0.57
N GLY A 21 -2.14 -22.15 -1.22
CA GLY A 21 -3.49 -22.06 -0.68
C GLY A 21 -3.79 -20.78 0.10
N GLU A 22 -2.83 -19.85 0.17
CA GLU A 22 -3.02 -18.54 0.80
C GLU A 22 -3.60 -17.55 -0.24
N PRO A 23 -4.79 -16.97 -0.01
CA PRO A 23 -5.42 -16.10 -1.00
C PRO A 23 -4.69 -14.75 -1.12
N ASP A 24 -4.83 -14.09 -2.28
CA ASP A 24 -4.38 -12.71 -2.45
C ASP A 24 -5.25 -11.72 -1.64
N GLU A 25 -4.83 -11.43 -0.41
CA GLU A 25 -5.52 -10.54 0.53
C GLU A 25 -5.36 -9.03 0.22
N ARG A 26 -4.71 -8.62 -0.87
CA ARG A 26 -4.61 -7.19 -1.20
C ARG A 26 -6.01 -6.62 -1.43
N CYS A 27 -6.36 -5.49 -0.81
CA CYS A 27 -7.64 -4.82 -1.09
C CYS A 27 -7.80 -4.47 -2.59
N LYS A 28 -9.04 -4.27 -3.05
CA LYS A 28 -9.35 -4.05 -4.49
C LYS A 28 -8.65 -2.82 -5.08
N SER A 29 -8.51 -1.75 -4.29
CA SER A 29 -7.86 -0.49 -4.65
C SER A 29 -6.38 -0.44 -4.26
N CYS A 30 -5.74 -1.58 -3.97
CA CYS A 30 -4.38 -1.63 -3.43
C CYS A 30 -3.34 -0.95 -4.34
N ALA A 31 -2.43 -0.20 -3.72
CA ALA A 31 -1.30 0.48 -4.38
C ALA A 31 -0.30 -0.50 -5.02
N PHE A 32 -0.30 -1.76 -4.58
CA PHE A 32 0.54 -2.84 -5.10
C PHE A 32 -0.20 -3.74 -6.12
N ARG A 33 -1.38 -3.31 -6.61
CA ARG A 33 -2.10 -3.96 -7.73
C ARG A 33 -1.99 -3.08 -8.98
N ALA A 34 -1.75 -3.69 -10.14
CA ALA A 34 -1.69 -2.95 -11.40
C ALA A 34 -3.05 -2.34 -11.76
N GLY A 35 -3.04 -1.13 -12.32
CA GLY A 35 -4.24 -0.48 -12.85
C GLY A 35 -5.15 0.18 -11.79
N THR A 36 -4.77 0.15 -10.51
CA THR A 36 -5.50 0.89 -9.47
C THR A 36 -5.07 2.36 -9.48
N VAL A 37 -5.97 3.26 -9.07
CA VAL A 37 -5.65 4.70 -8.94
C VAL A 37 -4.44 4.92 -8.02
N PRO A 38 -4.33 4.28 -6.84
CA PRO A 38 -3.16 4.44 -5.98
C PRO A 38 -1.85 3.96 -6.64
N ASN A 39 -1.86 2.90 -7.46
CA ASN A 39 -0.68 2.44 -8.19
C ASN A 39 -0.20 3.44 -9.27
N GLY A 40 -1.10 4.27 -9.78
CA GLY A 40 -0.79 5.36 -10.71
C GLY A 40 -0.44 6.68 -10.04
N CYS A 41 -0.75 6.85 -8.75
CA CYS A 41 -0.52 8.09 -8.00
C CYS A 41 0.96 8.20 -7.58
N MET A 42 1.63 9.27 -8.02
CA MET A 42 3.06 9.46 -7.72
C MET A 42 3.32 9.62 -6.22
N GLN A 43 2.47 10.36 -5.50
CA GLN A 43 2.61 10.54 -4.05
C GLN A 43 2.49 9.20 -3.31
N THR A 44 1.45 8.42 -3.59
CA THR A 44 1.27 7.10 -2.98
C THR A 44 2.41 6.14 -3.32
N MET A 45 2.93 6.19 -4.56
CA MET A 45 4.06 5.35 -4.96
C MET A 45 5.38 5.76 -4.31
N ALA A 46 5.60 7.06 -4.07
CA ALA A 46 6.76 7.53 -3.30
C ALA A 46 6.72 7.03 -1.86
N ASP A 47 5.55 7.07 -1.21
CA ASP A 47 5.36 6.55 0.15
C ASP A 47 5.47 5.03 0.19
N ALA A 48 4.87 4.31 -0.75
CA ALA A 48 4.96 2.85 -0.81
C ALA A 48 6.41 2.37 -0.98
N VAL A 49 7.18 3.03 -1.85
CA VAL A 49 8.60 2.71 -2.03
C VAL A 49 9.42 3.08 -0.79
N LYS A 50 9.19 4.25 -0.19
CA LYS A 50 9.86 4.64 1.05
C LYS A 50 9.58 3.63 2.16
N ALA A 51 8.33 3.27 2.38
CA ALA A 51 7.92 2.28 3.37
C ALA A 51 8.56 0.90 3.15
N THR A 52 8.70 0.46 1.88
CA THR A 52 9.41 -0.78 1.56
C THR A 52 10.92 -0.66 1.81
N LEU A 53 11.57 0.44 1.41
CA LEU A 53 13.01 0.64 1.58
C LEU A 53 13.41 0.83 3.04
N GLU A 54 12.63 1.58 3.80
CA GLU A 54 12.85 1.86 5.22
C GLU A 54 12.29 0.77 6.14
N GLN A 55 11.62 -0.24 5.57
CA GLN A 55 10.92 -1.31 6.31
C GLN A 55 9.94 -0.77 7.36
N THR A 56 9.36 0.41 7.08
CA THR A 56 8.31 1.00 7.91
C THR A 56 6.94 0.45 7.48
N PRO A 57 6.06 0.05 8.40
CA PRO A 57 4.75 -0.49 8.05
C PRO A 57 3.93 0.43 7.13
N PHE A 58 3.54 -0.11 5.96
CA PHE A 58 2.55 0.51 5.09
C PHE A 58 1.19 -0.14 5.35
N LEU A 59 0.21 0.66 5.79
CA LEU A 59 -1.07 0.15 6.28
C LEU A 59 -2.11 0.04 5.15
N CYS A 60 -3.02 -0.92 5.26
CA CYS A 60 -4.15 -1.07 4.35
C CYS A 60 -5.16 0.05 4.61
N HIS A 61 -5.53 0.82 3.59
CA HIS A 61 -6.52 1.89 3.73
C HIS A 61 -7.98 1.37 3.79
N VAL A 62 -8.21 0.09 3.45
CA VAL A 62 -9.55 -0.52 3.44
C VAL A 62 -9.74 -1.43 4.65
N ASP A 63 -8.83 -2.38 4.85
CA ASP A 63 -9.02 -3.46 5.81
C ASP A 63 -8.53 -3.08 7.21
N ARG A 64 -9.34 -3.43 8.21
CA ARG A 64 -9.10 -3.13 9.63
C ARG A 64 -9.00 -4.40 10.47
N LEU A 65 -8.28 -4.32 11.57
CA LEU A 65 -8.24 -5.33 12.65
C LEU A 65 -9.53 -5.23 13.49
N ALA A 66 -9.74 -6.22 14.36
CA ALA A 66 -10.93 -6.28 15.21
C ALA A 66 -11.04 -5.10 16.20
N ASP A 67 -9.90 -4.49 16.56
CA ASP A 67 -9.83 -3.29 17.40
C ASP A 67 -10.04 -1.97 16.62
N GLY A 68 -10.32 -2.06 15.31
CA GLY A 68 -10.55 -0.92 14.42
C GLY A 68 -9.28 -0.29 13.84
N SER A 69 -8.09 -0.70 14.29
CA SER A 69 -6.82 -0.24 13.71
C SER A 69 -6.62 -0.77 12.28
N HIS A 70 -5.80 -0.09 11.47
CA HIS A 70 -5.54 -0.53 10.10
C HIS A 70 -4.64 -1.78 10.09
N LYS A 71 -4.98 -2.77 9.25
CA LYS A 71 -4.10 -3.91 9.01
C LYS A 71 -2.82 -3.47 8.28
N ALA A 72 -1.73 -4.24 8.43
CA ALA A 72 -0.61 -4.13 7.50
C ALA A 72 -1.08 -4.45 6.07
N CYS A 73 -0.62 -3.70 5.08
CA CYS A 73 -0.99 -3.95 3.69
C CYS A 73 -0.33 -5.25 3.19
N SER A 74 -1.13 -6.21 2.71
CA SER A 74 -0.63 -7.49 2.19
C SER A 74 0.33 -7.31 1.00
N GLY A 75 0.14 -6.25 0.19
CA GLY A 75 1.05 -5.91 -0.89
C GLY A 75 2.42 -5.42 -0.39
N TRP A 76 2.43 -4.64 0.70
CA TRP A 76 3.67 -4.23 1.34
C TRP A 76 4.36 -5.41 2.04
N LEU A 77 3.63 -6.29 2.72
CA LEU A 77 4.19 -7.51 3.31
C LEU A 77 4.86 -8.39 2.25
N ALA A 78 4.22 -8.56 1.07
CA ALA A 78 4.84 -9.24 -0.07
C ALA A 78 6.10 -8.53 -0.57
N ALA A 79 6.13 -7.19 -0.56
CA ALA A 79 7.31 -6.41 -0.91
C ALA A 79 8.45 -6.61 0.10
N ILE A 80 8.16 -6.57 1.41
CA ILE A 80 9.13 -6.87 2.47
C ILE A 80 9.70 -8.27 2.27
N TRP A 81 8.86 -9.28 2.01
CA TRP A 81 9.36 -10.62 1.75
C TRP A 81 10.23 -10.68 0.49
N ALA A 82 9.84 -9.99 -0.59
CA ALA A 82 10.65 -9.89 -1.81
C ALA A 82 12.00 -9.18 -1.59
N THR A 83 12.10 -8.29 -0.60
CA THR A 83 13.38 -7.67 -0.23
C THR A 83 14.33 -8.65 0.47
N GLY A 84 13.81 -9.68 1.14
CA GLY A 84 14.60 -10.66 1.90
C GLY A 84 15.37 -10.02 3.05
N ASP A 85 16.59 -10.49 3.30
CA ASP A 85 17.43 -10.02 4.41
C ASP A 85 18.17 -8.69 4.12
N LYS A 86 17.72 -7.91 3.13
CA LYS A 86 18.34 -6.63 2.83
C LYS A 86 18.08 -5.66 3.99
N PRO A 87 19.10 -4.94 4.50
CA PRO A 87 18.91 -3.98 5.56
C PRO A 87 18.09 -2.77 5.08
N PRO A 88 17.34 -2.11 5.99
CA PRO A 88 16.58 -0.91 5.65
C PRO A 88 17.49 0.21 5.16
N ARG A 89 16.99 1.02 4.22
CA ARG A 89 17.66 2.18 3.63
C ARG A 89 16.82 3.42 3.82
N GLN A 90 17.39 4.43 4.45
CA GLN A 90 16.76 5.74 4.62
C GLN A 90 16.63 6.46 3.29
N CYS A 91 15.42 6.95 3.02
CA CYS A 91 15.08 7.76 1.86
C CYS A 91 15.16 9.25 2.22
N PRO A 92 15.74 10.09 1.35
CA PRO A 92 15.96 11.51 1.64
C PRO A 92 14.70 12.39 1.58
N TRP A 93 13.53 11.82 1.31
CA TRP A 93 12.25 12.53 1.26
C TRP A 93 11.36 12.12 2.44
N GLU A 94 10.48 13.02 2.87
CA GLU A 94 9.49 12.74 3.92
C GLU A 94 8.31 11.93 3.38
N PHE A 95 7.60 11.22 4.27
CA PHE A 95 6.29 10.68 3.92
C PHE A 95 5.33 11.81 3.59
N SER A 96 4.40 11.55 2.68
CA SER A 96 3.37 12.51 2.37
C SER A 96 2.46 12.79 3.59
N PRO A 97 1.93 14.02 3.73
CA PRO A 97 1.03 14.34 4.81
C PRO A 97 -0.25 13.50 4.71
N PRO A 98 -0.96 13.24 5.82
CA PRO A 98 -2.27 12.63 5.78
C PRO A 98 -3.22 13.44 4.88
N ASP A 99 -4.14 12.77 4.20
CA ASP A 99 -5.23 13.45 3.52
C ASP A 99 -6.01 14.30 4.53
N GLU A 100 -6.31 15.56 4.19
CA GLU A 100 -7.18 16.39 5.02
C GLU A 100 -8.54 15.67 5.15
N ALA A 101 -9.01 15.48 6.38
CA ALA A 101 -10.35 14.95 6.60
C ALA A 101 -11.34 15.85 5.85
N SER A 102 -11.99 15.28 4.84
CA SER A 102 -13.03 15.98 4.07
C SER A 102 -14.00 16.60 5.07
N GLN A 103 -14.04 17.93 5.12
CA GLN A 103 -15.06 18.64 5.88
C GLN A 103 -16.42 18.07 5.43
N PRO A 104 -17.37 17.81 6.34
CA PRO A 104 -18.69 17.37 5.94
C PRO A 104 -19.22 18.37 4.92
N GLU A 105 -19.54 17.90 3.72
CA GLU A 105 -20.10 18.74 2.67
C GLU A 105 -21.29 19.49 3.25
N HIS A 106 -21.24 20.83 3.20
CA HIS A 106 -22.42 21.64 3.46
C HIS A 106 -23.44 21.30 2.37
N VAL A 107 -24.40 20.44 2.71
CA VAL A 107 -25.58 20.21 1.87
C VAL A 107 -26.47 21.43 2.07
N PRO A 108 -26.59 22.35 1.09
CA PRO A 108 -27.52 23.46 1.23
C PRO A 108 -28.93 22.88 1.37
N GLU A 109 -29.65 23.31 2.42
CA GLU A 109 -31.08 23.01 2.57
C GLU A 109 -31.78 23.49 1.30
N ARG A 110 -32.45 22.55 0.61
CA ARG A 110 -33.28 22.90 -0.55
C ARG A 110 -34.55 23.55 0.00
N GLU A 111 -34.77 24.80 -0.38
CA GLU A 111 -36.01 25.57 -0.16
C GLU A 111 -37.23 24.92 -0.81
#